data_AF-M0KZX9-F1
#
_entry.id   AF-M0KZX9-F1
#
_cell.length_a   1.000
_cell.length_b   1.000
_cell.length_c   1.000
_cell.angle_alpha   90.00
_cell.angle_beta   90.00
_cell.angle_gamma   90.00
#
_symmetry.space_group_name_H-M   'P 1'
#
loop_
_entity.id
_entity.type
_entity.pdbx_description
1 polymer ?
#
loop_
_entity_poly.entity_id
_entity_poly.type
_entity_poly.pdbx_seq_one_letter_code
_entity_poly.pdbx_strand_id
1 'polypeptide(L)' 'MDLTGTERRLLWTGTALAGVLHLLVPGTLLSLARLGYRWVLAVEFRPQERSRRRVRLLGVAFLATAAVLKRVFG' A
#
# COMPACT_ATOMS: atom_id res chain seq x y z
N MET A 1 0.71 -1.25 -24.69
CA MET A 1 -0.51 -0.97 -23.90
C MET A 1 -0.47 0.51 -23.55
N ASP A 2 -1.07 1.34 -24.39
CA ASP A 2 -1.20 2.77 -24.09
C ASP A 2 -2.26 2.95 -23.01
N LEU A 3 -1.83 3.39 -21.83
CA LEU A 3 -2.75 3.76 -20.77
C LEU A 3 -3.46 5.05 -21.17
N THR A 4 -4.77 5.12 -21.00
CA THR A 4 -5.56 6.33 -21.16
C THR A 4 -5.23 7.34 -20.04
N GLY A 5 -5.59 8.62 -20.24
CA GLY A 5 -5.37 9.66 -19.22
C GLY A 5 -6.05 9.34 -17.88
N THR A 6 -7.23 8.72 -17.93
CA THR A 6 -7.98 8.29 -16.76
C THR A 6 -7.28 7.13 -16.03
N GLU A 7 -6.80 6.13 -16.75
CA GLU A 7 -6.05 5.00 -16.15
C GLU A 7 -4.77 5.47 -15.48
N ARG A 8 -4.01 6.38 -16.11
CA ARG A 8 -2.83 6.99 -15.49
C ARG A 8 -3.18 7.72 -14.20
N ARG A 9 -4.26 8.49 -14.19
CA ARG A 9 -4.71 9.22 -12.99
C ARG A 9 -5.15 8.27 -11.89
N LEU A 10 -5.87 7.20 -12.23
CA LEU A 10 -6.28 6.17 -11.28
C LEU A 10 -5.08 5.42 -10.69
N LEU A 11 -4.12 5.03 -11.53
CA LEU A 11 -2.89 4.38 -11.10
C LEU A 11 -2.08 5.26 -10.16
N TRP A 12 -1.89 6.53 -10.52
CA TRP A 12 -1.19 7.49 -9.68
C TRP A 12 -1.92 7.70 -8.34
N THR A 13 -3.22 7.99 -8.38
CA THR A 13 -4.02 8.28 -7.19
C THR A 13 -4.09 7.05 -6.27
N GLY A 14 -4.31 5.87 -6.84
CA GLY A 14 -4.36 4.61 -6.10
C GLY A 14 -3.02 4.30 -5.43
N THR A 15 -1.91 4.48 -6.15
CA THR A 15 -0.56 4.24 -5.61
C THR A 15 -0.21 5.23 -4.52
N ALA A 16 -0.52 6.52 -4.71
CA ALA A 16 -0.31 7.54 -3.69
C ALA A 16 -1.16 7.27 -2.43
N LEU A 17 -2.43 6.93 -2.61
CA LEU A 17 -3.35 6.62 -1.51
C LEU A 17 -2.88 5.38 -0.74
N ALA A 18 -2.45 4.32 -1.44
CA ALA A 18 -1.86 3.15 -0.82
C ALA A 18 -0.65 3.54 0.04
N GLY A 19 0.24 4.38 -0.48
CA GLY A 19 1.40 4.89 0.26
C GLY A 19 1.03 5.64 1.54
N VAL A 20 0.06 6.55 1.46
CA VAL A 20 -0.45 7.30 2.61
C VAL A 20 -1.05 6.37 3.67
N LEU A 21 -1.91 5.43 3.27
CA LEU A 21 -2.53 4.49 4.19
C LEU A 21 -1.49 3.62 4.92
N HIS A 22 -0.49 3.13 4.19
CA HIS A 22 0.61 2.33 4.74
C HIS A 22 1.50 3.11 5.73
N LEU A 23 1.64 4.42 5.53
CA LEU A 23 2.44 5.27 6.40
C LEU A 23 1.68 5.66 7.69
N LEU A 24 0.43 6.09 7.53
CA LEU A 24 -0.36 6.69 8.62
C LEU A 24 -1.03 5.64 9.51
N VAL A 25 -1.56 4.56 8.93
CA VAL A 25 -2.36 3.57 9.66
C VAL A 25 -1.83 2.13 9.53
N PRO A 26 -0.53 1.88 9.77
CA PRO A 26 0.05 0.53 9.66
C PRO A 26 -0.56 -0.45 10.66
N GLY A 27 -1.02 0.03 11.82
CA GLY A 27 -1.72 -0.80 12.81
C GLY A 27 -3.04 -1.35 12.29
N THR A 28 -3.87 -0.50 11.67
CA THR A 28 -5.15 -0.89 11.08
C THR A 28 -4.95 -1.88 9.93
N LEU A 29 -3.95 -1.65 9.08
CA LEU A 29 -3.59 -2.57 7.99
C LEU A 29 -3.18 -3.96 8.52
N LEU A 30 -2.38 -4.01 9.58
CA LEU A 30 -2.00 -5.28 10.20
C LEU A 30 -3.17 -5.98 10.89
N SER A 31 -4.11 -5.23 11.46
CA SER A 31 -5.35 -5.81 12.03
C SER A 31 -6.26 -6.39 10.95
N LEU A 32 -6.42 -5.69 9.83
CA LEU A 32 -7.14 -6.19 8.66
C LEU A 32 -6.45 -7.43 8.07
N ALA A 33 -5.13 -7.41 7.95
CA ALA A 33 -4.35 -8.57 7.53
C ALA A 33 -4.57 -9.75 8.49
N ARG A 34 -4.55 -9.52 9.81
CA ARG A 34 -4.84 -10.57 10.78
C ARG A 34 -6.22 -11.19 10.58
N LEU A 35 -7.24 -10.36 10.34
CA LEU A 35 -8.59 -10.83 10.07
C LEU A 35 -8.63 -11.66 8.78
N GLY A 36 -8.05 -11.16 7.69
CA GLY A 36 -7.99 -11.87 6.41
C GLY A 36 -7.25 -13.19 6.49
N TYR A 37 -6.09 -13.22 7.16
CA TYR A 37 -5.34 -14.46 7.38
C TYR A 37 -6.13 -15.49 8.19
N ARG A 38 -6.86 -15.04 9.22
CA ARG A 38 -7.68 -15.94 10.02
C ARG A 38 -8.87 -16.49 9.23
N TRP A 39 -9.58 -15.65 8.49
CA TRP A 39 -10.83 -16.05 7.82
C TRP A 39 -10.63 -16.71 6.46
N VAL A 40 -9.72 -16.18 5.65
CA VAL A 40 -9.50 -16.65 4.28
C VAL A 40 -8.45 -17.74 4.24
N LEU A 41 -7.37 -17.57 5.02
CA LEU A 41 -6.23 -18.49 4.99
C LEU A 41 -6.25 -19.49 6.14
N ALA A 42 -7.16 -19.35 7.12
CA ALA A 42 -7.20 -20.17 8.34
C ALA A 42 -5.86 -20.22 9.11
N VAL A 43 -5.06 -19.14 9.04
CA VAL A 43 -3.74 -19.04 9.70
C VAL A 43 -3.72 -17.90 10.72
N GLU A 44 -3.13 -18.16 11.88
CA GLU A 44 -2.90 -17.16 12.93
C GLU A 44 -1.75 -16.21 12.54
N PHE A 45 -2.09 -15.00 12.11
CA PHE A 45 -1.09 -13.96 11.85
C PHE A 45 -0.73 -13.20 13.13
N ARG A 46 0.54 -13.32 13.56
CA ARG A 46 1.09 -12.58 14.72
C ARG A 46 2.04 -11.45 14.25
N PRO A 47 1.54 -10.22 14.04
CA PRO A 47 2.38 -9.08 13.69
C PRO A 47 3.39 -8.77 14.79
N GLN A 48 4.65 -8.62 14.40
CA GLN A 48 5.74 -8.21 15.27
C GLN A 48 5.93 -6.69 15.18
N GLU A 49 6.70 -6.10 16.10
CA GLU A 49 7.01 -4.67 16.04
C GLU A 49 7.74 -4.31 14.73
N ARG A 50 8.59 -5.21 14.22
CA ARG A 50 9.22 -5.08 12.89
C ARG A 50 8.21 -5.07 11.74
N SER A 51 7.04 -5.71 11.88
CA SER A 51 5.99 -5.70 10.87
C SER A 51 5.43 -4.29 10.65
N ARG A 52 5.21 -3.51 11.72
CA ARG A 52 4.76 -2.11 11.60
C ARG A 52 5.77 -1.26 10.84
N ARG A 53 7.05 -1.41 11.15
CA ARG A 53 8.13 -0.69 10.45
C ARG A 53 8.18 -1.07 8.97
N ARG A 54 8.03 -2.36 8.63
CA ARG A 54 7.97 -2.84 7.24
C ARG A 54 6.77 -2.29 6.47
N VAL A 55 5.58 -2.23 7.10
CA VAL A 55 4.38 -1.63 6.48
C VAL A 55 4.60 -0.13 6.20
N ARG A 56 5.23 0.61 7.13
CA ARG A 56 5.61 2.01 6.88
C ARG A 56 6.61 2.15 5.74
N LEU A 57 7.62 1.27 5.67
CA LEU A 57 8.59 1.27 4.56
C LEU A 57 7.92 0.99 3.21
N LEU A 58 6.95 0.08 3.16
CA LEU A 58 6.13 -0.12 1.96
C LEU A 58 5.37 1.16 1.60
N GLY A 59 4.84 1.89 2.59
CA GLY A 59 4.22 3.19 2.37
C GLY A 59 5.16 4.19 1.69
N VAL A 60 6.41 4.29 2.17
CA VAL A 60 7.44 5.13 1.54
C VAL A 60 7.73 4.68 0.11
N ALA A 61 7.85 3.37 -0.13
CA ALA A 61 8.06 2.81 -1.46
C ALA A 61 6.91 3.18 -2.41
N PHE A 62 5.66 3.01 -1.99
CA PHE A 62 4.49 3.40 -2.79
C PHE A 62 4.47 4.89 -3.11
N LEU A 63 4.79 5.76 -2.15
CA LEU A 63 4.88 7.21 -2.41
C LEU A 63 6.00 7.54 -3.40
N ALA A 64 7.16 6.89 -3.29
CA ALA A 64 8.26 7.04 -4.23
C ALA A 64 7.83 6.58 -5.65
N THR A 65 7.16 5.44 -5.76
CA THR A 65 6.60 4.96 -7.03
C THR A 65 5.58 5.93 -7.59
N ALA A 66 4.66 6.48 -6.77
CA ALA A 66 3.69 7.47 -7.21
C ALA A 66 4.37 8.75 -7.72
N ALA A 67 5.46 9.20 -7.08
CA ALA A 67 6.23 10.34 -7.55
C ALA A 67 6.91 10.06 -8.89
N VAL A 68 7.49 8.88 -9.07
CA VAL A 68 8.06 8.45 -10.35
C VAL A 68 6.99 8.35 -11.43
N LEU A 69 5.83 7.75 -11.15
CA LEU A 69 4.70 7.69 -12.07
C LEU A 69 4.25 9.08 -12.49
N LYS A 70 4.14 10.02 -11.55
CA LYS A 70 3.81 11.42 -11.86
C LYS A 70 4.84 12.08 -12.77
N ARG A 71 6.13 11.79 -12.57
CA ARG A 71 7.23 12.34 -13.38
C ARG A 71 7.29 11.75 -14.78
N VAL A 72 6.95 10.47 -14.94
CA VAL A 72 7.00 9.78 -16.23
C VAL A 72 5.76 10.11 -17.08
N PHE A 73 4.63 10.37 -16.44
CA PHE A 73 3.34 10.58 -17.11
C PHE A 73 2.81 12.01 -17.09
N GLY A 74 3.50 12.92 -16.40
CA GLY A 74 3.21 14.35 -16.38
C GLY A 74 4.20 15.11 -17.26
#